data_AF-A0A158B0Y6-F1
#
_entry.id   AF-A0A158B0Y6-F1
#
_cell.length_a   1.000
_cell.length_b   1.000
_cell.length_c   1.000
_cell.angle_alpha   90.00
_cell.angle_beta   90.00
_cell.angle_gamma   90.00
#
_symmetry.space_group_name_H-M   'P 1'
#
loop_
_entity.id
_entity.type
_entity.pdbx_description
1 polymer ?
#
loop_
_entity_poly.entity_id
_entity_poly.type
_entity_poly.pdbx_seq_one_letter_code
_entity_poly.pdbx_strand_id
1 'polypeptide(L)' 'MKLIQSKDAAAILGVSTKTMTNYATDSQHDAGCRFPVKPVRRDGRVYWVQSEIENVAAKRKKFDRY' A
#
# COMPACT_ATOMS: atom_id res chain seq x y z
N MET A 1 2.01 14.10 -9.38
CA MET A 1 1.99 13.06 -8.32
C MET A 1 0.55 12.92 -7.86
N LYS A 2 -0.10 11.79 -8.15
CA LYS A 2 -1.53 11.58 -7.83
C LYS A 2 -1.66 10.80 -6.54
N LEU A 3 -2.37 11.37 -5.57
CA LEU A 3 -2.67 10.75 -4.27
C LEU A 3 -4.02 10.05 -4.34
N ILE A 4 -4.07 8.81 -3.87
CA ILE A 4 -5.27 7.97 -3.83
C ILE A 4 -5.54 7.52 -2.39
N GLN A 5 -6.79 7.18 -2.08
CA GLN A 5 -7.15 6.70 -0.75
C GLN A 5 -6.77 5.22 -0.58
N SER A 6 -6.72 4.75 0.67
CA SER A 6 -6.46 3.34 0.98
C SER A 6 -7.43 2.37 0.29
N LYS A 7 -8.67 2.79 -0.01
CA LYS A 7 -9.65 1.99 -0.75
C LYS A 7 -9.21 1.73 -2.20
N ASP A 8 -8.77 2.77 -2.90
CA ASP A 8 -8.31 2.64 -4.28
C ASP A 8 -6.99 1.88 -4.36
N ALA A 9 -6.07 2.16 -3.42
CA ALA A 9 -4.81 1.44 -3.33
C ALA A 9 -5.02 -0.06 -3.08
N ALA A 10 -5.98 -0.41 -2.21
CA ALA A 10 -6.38 -1.79 -1.95
C ALA A 10 -6.91 -2.49 -3.21
N ALA A 11 -7.75 -1.80 -4.00
CA ALA A 11 -8.26 -2.33 -5.27
C ALA A 11 -7.14 -2.61 -6.29
N ILE A 12 -6.16 -1.70 -6.42
CA ILE A 12 -5.01 -1.89 -7.33
C ILE A 12 -4.14 -3.09 -6.91
N LEU A 13 -3.95 -3.28 -5.60
CA LEU A 13 -3.14 -4.37 -5.04
C LEU A 13 -3.89 -5.70 -4.90
N GLY A 14 -5.21 -5.70 -5.12
CA GLY A 14 -6.07 -6.87 -4.88
C GLY A 14 -6.11 -7.32 -3.42
N VAL A 15 -5.99 -6.38 -2.46
CA VAL A 15 -6.03 -6.66 -1.02
C VAL A 15 -7.24 -6.00 -0.36
N SER A 16 -7.51 -6.37 0.90
CA SER A 16 -8.54 -5.69 1.68
C SER A 16 -8.09 -4.29 2.11
N THR A 17 -9.04 -3.37 2.26
CA THR A 17 -8.78 -2.03 2.82
C THR A 17 -8.17 -2.10 4.22
N LYS A 18 -8.52 -3.12 5.02
CA LYS A 18 -7.94 -3.37 6.35
C LYS A 18 -6.44 -3.67 6.26
N THR A 19 -6.04 -4.50 5.30
CA THR A 19 -4.62 -4.77 5.01
C THR A 19 -3.90 -3.48 4.63
N MET A 20 -4.54 -2.62 3.84
CA MET A 20 -3.99 -1.34 3.42
C MET A 20 -3.82 -0.36 4.60
N THR A 21 -4.79 -0.32 5.52
CA THR A 21 -4.65 0.43 6.78
C THR A 21 -3.52 -0.12 7.64
N ASN A 22 -3.35 -1.44 7.73
CA ASN A 22 -2.24 -2.05 8.46
C ASN A 22 -0.88 -1.67 7.87
N TYR A 23 -0.76 -1.54 6.54
CA TYR A 23 0.45 -1.01 5.91
C TYR A 23 0.70 0.47 6.23
N ALA A 24 -0.35 1.22 6.59
CA ALA A 24 -0.22 2.60 7.01
C ALA A 24 0.21 2.73 8.48
N THR A 25 0.11 1.68 9.29
CA THR A 25 0.46 1.72 10.70
C THR A 25 1.96 1.47 10.85
N ASP A 26 2.67 2.39 11.51
CA ASP A 26 4.13 2.34 11.76
C ASP A 26 4.54 1.15 12.66
N SER A 27 3.57 0.46 13.27
CA SER A 27 3.76 -0.65 14.22
C SER A 27 4.17 -1.96 13.56
N GLN A 28 5.17 -1.92 12.67
CA GLN A 28 5.91 -3.12 12.25
C GLN A 28 7.07 -3.36 13.21
N HIS A 29 6.74 -3.66 14.47
CA HIS A 29 7.74 -4.07 15.46
C HIS A 29 8.23 -5.50 15.22
N ASP A 30 7.44 -6.35 14.55
CA ASP A 30 7.79 -7.76 14.35
C ASP A 30 7.38 -8.26 12.96
N ALA A 31 8.26 -9.05 12.35
CA ALA A 31 8.03 -9.89 11.16
C ALA A 31 7.91 -9.18 9.78
N GLY A 32 9.04 -8.71 9.23
CA GLY A 32 9.43 -8.90 7.81
C GLY A 32 8.61 -8.28 6.66
N CYS A 33 7.42 -7.73 6.90
CA CYS A 33 6.48 -7.33 5.86
C CYS A 33 6.45 -5.80 5.62
N ARG A 34 7.60 -5.14 5.49
CA ARG A 34 7.66 -3.70 5.16
C ARG A 34 6.99 -3.41 3.83
N PHE A 35 5.85 -2.73 3.89
CA PHE A 35 5.21 -2.24 2.69
C PHE A 35 6.11 -1.14 2.09
N PRO A 36 6.55 -1.27 0.84
CA PRO A 36 7.62 -0.42 0.31
C PRO A 36 7.16 0.98 -0.09
N VAL A 37 5.86 1.29 0.04
CA VAL A 37 5.31 2.63 -0.22
C VAL A 37 5.06 3.32 1.11
N LYS A 38 5.47 4.58 1.20
CA LYS A 38 5.20 5.39 2.41
C LYS A 38 3.78 5.96 2.37
N PRO A 39 2.99 5.81 3.44
CA PRO A 39 1.70 6.48 3.56
C PRO A 39 1.89 8.00 3.71
N VAL A 40 1.07 8.78 3.02
CA VAL A 40 0.98 10.24 3.16
C VAL A 40 -0.22 10.55 4.04
N ARG A 41 0.00 11.13 5.22
CA ARG A 41 -1.08 11.54 6.13
C ARG A 41 -1.40 13.01 5.91
N ARG A 42 -2.66 13.32 5.54
CA ARG A 42 -3.19 14.69 5.43
C ARG A 42 -4.59 14.75 6.06
N ASP A 43 -4.83 15.76 6.89
CA ASP A 43 -6.14 16.02 7.51
C ASP A 43 -6.75 14.79 8.22
N GLY A 44 -5.91 14.00 8.91
CA GLY A 44 -6.32 12.78 9.60
C GLY A 44 -6.64 11.58 8.69
N ARG A 45 -6.41 11.72 7.37
CA ARG A 45 -6.62 10.65 6.38
C ARG A 45 -5.29 10.13 5.83
N VAL A 46 -5.28 8.85 5.46
CA VAL A 46 -4.14 8.19 4.82
C VAL A 46 -4.34 8.18 3.31
N TYR A 47 -3.32 8.65 2.61
CA TYR A 47 -3.20 8.68 1.16
C TYR A 47 -1.97 7.91 0.71
N TRP A 48 -2.00 7.45 -0.53
CA TRP A 48 -0.94 6.70 -1.17
C TRP A 48 -0.60 7.31 -2.52
N VAL A 49 0.67 7.24 -2.90
CA VAL A 49 1.09 7.68 -4.23
C VAL A 49 0.71 6.59 -5.24
N GLN A 50 -0.20 6.90 -6.16
CA GLN A 50 -0.74 5.92 -7.10
C GLN A 50 0.36 5.17 -7.86
N SER A 51 1.34 5.89 -8.41
CA SER A 51 2.43 5.29 -9.20
C SER A 51 3.30 4.33 -8.39
N GLU A 52 3.47 4.56 -7.08
CA GLU A 52 4.20 3.63 -6.22
C GLU A 52 3.39 2.36 -5.95
N ILE A 53 2.08 2.50 -5.71
CA ILE A 53 1.17 1.37 -5.54
C ILE A 53 1.13 0.49 -6.81
N GLU A 54 1.06 1.10 -7.99
CA GLU A 54 1.09 0.40 -9.28
C GLU A 54 2.41 -0.36 -9.47
N ASN A 55 3.55 0.25 -9.11
CA ASN A 55 4.85 -0.43 -9.15
C ASN A 55 4.91 -1.63 -8.21
N VAL A 56 4.31 -1.54 -7.02
CA VAL A 56 4.23 -2.68 -6.08
C VAL A 56 3.32 -3.77 -6.62
N ALA A 57 2.16 -3.41 -7.19
CA ALA A 57 1.26 -4.37 -7.83
C ALA A 57 1.94 -5.10 -9.00
N ALA A 58 2.71 -4.38 -9.82
CA ALA A 58 3.49 -4.96 -10.90
C ALA A 58 4.59 -5.91 -10.41
N LYS A 59 5.27 -5.57 -9.32
CA LYS A 59 6.27 -6.45 -8.67
C LYS A 59 5.64 -7.71 -8.07
N ARG A 60 4.47 -7.59 -7.42
CA ARG A 60 3.71 -8.75 -6.90
C ARG A 60 3.33 -9.74 -7.99
N LYS A 61 2.81 -9.26 -9.12
CA LYS A 61 2.48 -10.11 -10.28
C LYS A 61 3.70 -10.84 -10.85
N LYS A 62 4.91 -10.31 -10.71
CA LYS A 62 6.14 -11.00 -11.13
C LYS A 62 6.56 -12.11 -10.16
N PHE A 63 6.24 -12.00 -8.87
CA PHE A 63 6.59 -13.00 -7.86
C PHE A 63 5.63 -14.18 -7.80
N ASP A 64 4.37 -14.00 -8.18
CA ASP A 64 3.34 -15.06 -8.20
C ASP A 64 3.50 -16.05 -9.38
N ARG A 65 4.51 -15.87 -10.23
CA ARG A 65 4.70 -16.63 -11.48
C ARG A 65 5.81 -17.68 -11.43
N TYR A 66 6.21 -18.10 -10.23
CA TYR A 66 7.19 -19.16 -9.98
C TYR A 66 6.57 -20.35 -9.25
#